data_AF-A0A3P9DUA4-F1
#
_entry.id   AF-A0A3P9DUA4-F1
#
_cell.length_a   1.000
_cell.length_b   1.000
_cell.length_c   1.000
_cell.angle_alpha   90.00
_cell.angle_beta   90.00
_cell.angle_gamma   90.00
#
_symmetry.space_group_name_H-M   'P 1'
#
loop_
_entity.id
_entity.type
_entity.pdbx_description
1 polymer ?
#
loop_
_entity_poly.entity_id
_entity_poly.type
_entity_poly.pdbx_seq_one_letter_code
_entity_poly.pdbx_strand_id
1 'polypeptide(L)'
;MAGFLDNFRWPECECIDWGERRNAVASIVAGVLFFTGWWIMIDAAVAYPTQEQMNHAFHTCGVFSTIAFFMINAVSNGQVRGTRTEKAAWAGQVRARLWLFIGFMMMFGSLIGSIWILFGGYVVPKKEVAPGMAVFFQNAFIFFR
;
A
#
# COMPACT_ATOMS: atom_id res chain seq x y z
N MET A 1 1.60 31.36 -21.13
CA MET A 1 1.58 30.66 -22.44
C MET A 1 2.03 29.23 -22.17
N ALA A 2 1.25 28.15 -22.24
CA ALA A 2 -0.09 27.86 -22.75
C ALA A 2 -0.92 27.16 -21.65
N GLY A 3 -2.20 27.43 -21.40
CA GLY A 3 -3.18 28.17 -22.20
C GLY A 3 -4.11 27.30 -23.06
N PHE A 4 -4.14 25.97 -22.88
CA PHE A 4 -5.06 25.09 -23.60
C PHE A 4 -5.87 24.12 -22.72
N LEU A 5 -5.40 23.78 -21.51
CA LEU A 5 -6.13 22.88 -20.60
C LEU A 5 -6.85 23.57 -19.43
N ASP A 6 -6.63 24.88 -19.22
CA ASP A 6 -7.33 25.66 -18.18
C ASP A 6 -8.79 26.00 -18.54
N ASN A 7 -9.26 25.62 -19.73
CA ASN A 7 -10.59 25.98 -20.24
C ASN A 7 -11.63 24.86 -20.12
N PHE A 8 -11.28 23.72 -19.49
CA PHE A 8 -12.27 22.72 -19.08
C PHE A 8 -12.69 22.95 -17.62
N ARG A 9 -13.22 24.15 -17.33
CA ARG A 9 -14.01 24.37 -16.12
C ARG A 9 -15.35 23.67 -16.34
N TRP A 10 -15.41 22.40 -15.96
CA TRP A 10 -16.68 21.71 -15.74
C TRP A 10 -17.50 22.59 -14.77
N PRO A 11 -18.79 22.86 -15.04
CA PRO A 11 -19.59 23.67 -14.13
C PRO A 11 -19.55 23.01 -12.75
N GLU A 12 -19.03 23.74 -11.77
CA GLU A 12 -19.06 23.36 -10.35
C GLU A 12 -20.53 23.26 -9.96
N CYS A 13 -21.08 22.05 -10.06
CA CYS A 13 -22.39 21.73 -9.52
C CYS A 13 -22.22 21.63 -8.01
N GLU A 14 -22.43 22.75 -7.30
CA GLU A 14 -22.43 22.87 -5.82
C GLU A 14 -23.46 21.96 -5.11
N CYS A 15 -24.18 21.10 -5.84
CA CYS A 15 -25.21 20.21 -5.32
C CYS A 15 -24.71 18.79 -5.03
N ILE A 16 -23.45 18.48 -5.35
CA ILE A 16 -22.88 17.15 -5.10
C ILE A 16 -21.51 17.35 -4.43
N ASP A 17 -21.42 16.99 -3.16
CA ASP A 17 -20.16 16.96 -2.42
C ASP A 17 -19.25 15.86 -3.01
N TRP A 18 -18.55 16.22 -4.09
CA TRP A 18 -17.62 15.36 -4.82
C TRP A 18 -16.41 15.01 -3.96
N GLY A 19 -16.12 15.80 -2.91
CA GLY A 19 -15.02 15.57 -1.97
C GLY A 19 -15.31 14.41 -1.03
N GLU A 20 -16.46 14.42 -0.36
CA GLU A 20 -16.88 13.33 0.53
C GLU A 20 -17.07 12.01 -0.22
N ARG A 21 -17.72 12.04 -1.39
CA ARG A 21 -17.89 10.83 -2.23
C ARG A 21 -16.57 10.23 -2.69
N ARG A 22 -15.56 11.05 -3.03
CA ARG A 22 -14.24 10.55 -3.45
C ARG A 22 -13.50 9.84 -2.34
N ASN A 23 -13.51 10.39 -1.13
CA ASN A 23 -12.85 9.76 0.02
C ASN A 23 -13.54 8.45 0.40
N ALA A 24 -14.88 8.41 0.35
CA ALA A 24 -15.65 7.20 0.56
C ALA A 24 -15.31 6.12 -0.48
N VAL A 25 -15.36 6.45 -1.78
CA VAL A 25 -15.05 5.50 -2.86
C VAL A 25 -13.59 5.04 -2.77
N ALA A 26 -12.64 5.95 -2.52
CA ALA A 26 -11.23 5.60 -2.35
C ALA A 26 -11.02 4.64 -1.17
N SER A 27 -11.70 4.87 -0.04
CA SER A 27 -11.63 3.97 1.11
C SER A 27 -12.20 2.58 0.83
N ILE A 28 -13.30 2.49 0.07
CA ILE A 28 -13.90 1.22 -0.35
C ILE A 28 -12.96 0.46 -1.28
N VAL A 29 -12.42 1.14 -2.30
CA VAL A 29 -11.47 0.54 -3.26
C VAL A 29 -10.22 0.05 -2.54
N ALA A 30 -9.65 0.85 -1.63
CA ALA A 30 -8.51 0.46 -0.82
C ALA A 30 -8.82 -0.77 0.06
N GLY A 31 -10.01 -0.85 0.64
CA GLY A 31 -10.47 -2.00 1.42
C GLY A 31 -10.60 -3.27 0.57
N VAL A 32 -11.17 -3.16 -0.63
CA VAL A 32 -11.30 -4.28 -1.57
C VAL A 32 -9.91 -4.77 -2.00
N LEU A 33 -9.00 -3.88 -2.38
CA LEU A 33 -7.63 -4.23 -2.78
C LEU A 33 -6.84 -4.91 -1.65
N PHE A 34 -6.99 -4.42 -0.42
CA PHE A 34 -6.38 -5.05 0.75
C PHE A 34 -6.93 -6.45 1.00
N PHE A 35 -8.26 -6.59 0.94
CA PHE A 35 -8.93 -7.88 1.09
C PHE A 35 -8.50 -8.87 0.01
N THR A 36 -8.47 -8.46 -1.26
CA THR A 36 -8.05 -9.31 -2.38
C THR A 36 -6.60 -9.76 -2.25
N GLY A 37 -5.71 -8.88 -1.77
CA GLY A 37 -4.31 -9.22 -1.52
C GLY A 37 -4.15 -10.33 -0.48
N TRP A 38 -4.84 -10.24 0.65
CA TRP A 38 -4.83 -11.28 1.67
C TRP A 38 -5.57 -12.55 1.26
N TRP A 39 -6.66 -12.43 0.49
CA TRP A 39 -7.38 -13.57 -0.04
C TRP A 39 -6.48 -14.47 -0.89
N ILE A 40 -5.71 -13.87 -1.80
CA ILE A 40 -4.76 -14.59 -2.67
C ILE A 40 -3.68 -15.30 -1.86
N MET A 41 -3.22 -14.71 -0.76
CA MET A 41 -2.26 -15.39 0.12
C MET A 41 -2.84 -16.57 0.86
N ILE A 42 -4.08 -16.47 1.33
CA ILE A 42 -4.74 -17.57 2.03
C ILE A 42 -4.95 -18.72 1.04
N ASP A 43 -5.40 -18.42 -0.18
CA ASP A 43 -5.55 -19.40 -1.25
C ASP A 43 -4.22 -20.12 -1.55
N ALA A 44 -3.13 -19.35 -1.72
CA ALA A 44 -1.79 -19.91 -1.91
C ALA A 44 -1.30 -20.74 -0.72
N ALA A 45 -1.61 -20.33 0.52
CA ALA A 45 -1.22 -21.08 1.72
C ALA A 45 -1.96 -22.40 1.86
N VAL A 46 -3.22 -22.47 1.41
CA VAL A 46 -4.00 -23.71 1.39
C VAL A 46 -3.55 -24.62 0.25
N ALA A 47 -3.25 -24.07 -0.93
CA ALA A 47 -2.79 -24.83 -2.09
C ALA A 47 -1.37 -25.40 -1.90
N TYR A 48 -0.51 -24.70 -1.17
CA TYR A 48 0.90 -25.04 -0.97
C TYR A 48 1.27 -25.14 0.52
N PRO A 49 0.80 -26.17 1.24
CA PRO A 49 1.00 -26.28 2.69
C PRO A 49 2.42 -26.71 3.10
N THR A 50 3.23 -27.19 2.16
CA THR A 50 4.57 -27.73 2.47
C THR A 50 5.64 -26.63 2.41
N GLN A 51 6.58 -26.66 3.37
CA GLN A 51 7.69 -25.70 3.46
C GLN A 51 8.60 -25.66 2.22
N GLU A 52 8.69 -26.78 1.50
CA GLU A 52 9.51 -26.86 0.28
C GLU A 52 8.89 -26.09 -0.90
N GLN A 53 7.56 -25.99 -0.91
CA GLN A 53 6.77 -25.27 -1.92
C GLN A 53 6.58 -23.81 -1.52
N MET A 54 6.31 -23.53 -0.24
CA MET A 54 6.17 -22.17 0.26
C MET A 54 6.79 -22.05 1.66
N ASN A 55 7.94 -21.38 1.72
CA ASN A 55 8.60 -21.11 2.99
C ASN A 55 7.75 -20.12 3.79
N HIS A 56 7.49 -20.43 5.07
CA HIS A 56 6.74 -19.52 5.96
C HIS A 56 7.36 -18.12 6.06
N ALA A 57 8.67 -17.98 5.81
CA ALA A 57 9.34 -16.68 5.76
C ALA A 57 8.78 -15.74 4.67
N PHE A 58 8.18 -16.26 3.60
CA PHE A 58 7.63 -15.45 2.52
C PHE A 58 6.35 -14.70 2.92
N HIS A 59 5.59 -15.19 3.91
CA HIS A 59 4.45 -14.47 4.46
C HIS A 59 4.84 -13.17 5.17
N THR A 60 6.06 -13.13 5.73
CA THR A 60 6.60 -11.98 6.46
C THR A 60 6.62 -10.73 5.57
N CYS A 61 6.89 -10.89 4.28
CA CYS A 61 6.90 -9.80 3.30
C CYS A 61 5.52 -9.11 3.21
N GLY A 62 4.46 -9.91 3.08
CA GLY A 62 3.08 -9.43 3.12
C GLY A 62 2.72 -8.75 4.44
N VAL A 63 3.10 -9.34 5.57
CA VAL A 63 2.87 -8.77 6.90
C VAL A 63 3.51 -7.37 7.02
N PHE A 64 4.77 -7.21 6.61
CA PHE A 64 5.42 -5.90 6.63
C PHE A 64 4.73 -4.85 5.75
N SER A 65 4.27 -5.24 4.55
CA SER A 65 3.46 -4.38 3.68
C SER A 65 2.18 -3.90 4.37
N THR A 66 1.56 -4.75 5.19
CA THR A 66 0.31 -4.42 5.89
C THR A 66 0.52 -3.57 7.13
N ILE A 67 1.64 -3.75 7.84
CA ILE A 67 2.04 -2.84 8.91
C ILE A 67 2.30 -1.45 8.31
N ALA A 68 3.04 -1.38 7.21
CA ALA A 68 3.28 -0.14 6.49
C ALA A 68 1.97 0.50 6.01
N PHE A 69 1.00 -0.30 5.56
CA PHE A 69 -0.36 0.15 5.24
C PHE A 69 -0.97 0.93 6.40
N PHE A 70 -1.01 0.34 7.60
CA PHE A 70 -1.64 0.96 8.75
C PHE A 70 -0.88 2.21 9.19
N MET A 71 0.45 2.18 9.15
CA MET A 71 1.29 3.32 9.50
C MET A 71 1.02 4.54 8.61
N ILE A 72 0.88 4.34 7.30
CA ILE A 72 0.62 5.42 6.35
C ILE A 72 -0.80 5.97 6.52
N ASN A 73 -1.80 5.11 6.72
CA ASN A 73 -3.19 5.55 6.91
C ASN A 73 -3.44 6.20 8.29
N ALA A 74 -2.63 5.87 9.31
CA ALA A 74 -2.82 6.39 10.66
C ALA A 74 -2.44 7.87 10.82
N VAL A 75 -1.70 8.44 9.85
CA VAL A 75 -1.27 9.83 9.90
C VAL A 75 -2.21 10.70 9.05
N SER A 76 -2.88 11.65 9.69
CA SER A 76 -3.71 12.62 8.99
C SER A 76 -2.86 13.65 8.24
N ASN A 77 -3.31 14.05 7.04
CA ASN A 77 -2.71 15.12 6.24
C ASN A 77 -2.52 16.44 7.04
N GLY A 78 -3.36 16.68 8.05
CA GLY A 78 -3.25 17.83 8.95
C GLY A 78 -2.02 17.80 9.87
N GLN A 79 -1.59 16.61 10.30
CA GLN A 79 -0.39 16.42 11.13
C GLN A 79 0.92 16.65 10.35
N VAL A 80 0.87 16.46 9.03
CA VAL A 80 2.02 16.70 8.13
C VAL A 80 2.15 18.19 7.75
N ARG A 81 1.01 18.85 7.49
CA ARG A 81 0.92 20.25 7.03
C ARG A 81 1.17 21.29 8.11
N GLY A 82 0.90 20.99 9.38
CA GLY A 82 1.30 21.82 10.52
C GLY A 82 0.66 23.20 10.55
N THR A 83 -0.54 23.30 11.12
CA THR A 83 -1.14 24.59 11.48
C THR A 83 -1.76 24.54 12.87
N ARG A 84 -0.95 24.63 13.93
CA ARG A 84 -1.21 25.50 15.10
C ARG A 84 -0.09 25.45 16.16
N THR A 85 0.34 26.64 16.57
CA THR A 85 1.03 27.00 17.83
C THR A 85 2.39 26.34 18.12
N GLU A 86 3.42 27.00 17.57
CA GLU A 86 4.65 27.46 18.22
C GLU A 86 5.20 26.62 19.39
N LYS A 87 6.37 26.00 19.14
CA LYS A 87 7.30 25.30 20.06
C LYS A 87 7.02 23.83 20.41
N ALA A 88 5.79 23.37 20.67
CA ALA A 88 5.51 21.93 20.85
C ALA A 88 5.25 21.18 19.53
N ALA A 89 4.88 21.91 18.48
CA ALA A 89 4.46 21.35 17.19
C ALA A 89 5.61 20.84 16.29
N TRP A 90 6.82 21.41 16.42
CA TRP A 90 7.97 21.01 15.58
C TRP A 90 8.36 19.55 15.78
N ALA A 91 8.48 19.10 17.03
CA ALA A 91 8.77 17.70 17.35
C ALA A 91 7.67 16.76 16.85
N GLY A 92 6.40 17.18 16.94
CA GLY A 92 5.27 16.41 16.43
C GLY A 92 5.29 16.24 14.90
N GLN A 93 5.59 17.30 14.16
CA GLN A 93 5.68 17.25 12.70
C GLN A 93 6.88 16.41 12.21
N VAL A 94 8.05 16.56 12.84
CA VAL A 94 9.23 15.75 12.51
C VAL A 94 8.94 14.27 12.78
N ARG A 95 8.27 13.94 13.89
CA ARG A 95 7.87 12.56 14.21
C ARG A 95 6.84 12.01 13.22
N ALA A 96 5.84 12.80 12.81
CA ALA A 96 4.87 12.39 11.80
C ALA A 96 5.52 12.14 10.43
N ARG A 97 6.47 12.99 10.03
CA ARG A 97 7.24 12.80 8.79
C ARG A 97 8.15 11.58 8.84
N LEU A 98 8.83 11.35 9.97
CA LEU A 98 9.68 10.17 10.17
C LEU A 98 8.85 8.88 10.19
N TRP A 99 7.68 8.92 10.83
CA TRP A 99 6.73 7.80 10.84
C TRP A 99 6.25 7.45 9.42
N LEU A 100 5.85 8.45 8.64
CA LEU A 100 5.49 8.28 7.23
C LEU A 100 6.66 7.77 6.40
N PHE A 101 7.86 8.31 6.61
CA PHE A 101 9.06 7.90 5.89
C PHE A 101 9.38 6.41 6.14
N ILE A 102 9.33 5.97 7.39
CA ILE A 102 9.52 4.55 7.75
C ILE A 102 8.42 3.68 7.13
N GLY A 103 7.17 4.15 7.14
CA GLY A 103 6.05 3.47 6.48
C GLY A 103 6.32 3.27 4.98
N PHE A 104 6.71 4.32 4.26
CA PHE A 104 7.04 4.21 2.84
C PHE A 104 8.24 3.30 2.59
N MET A 105 9.31 3.41 3.39
CA MET A 105 10.48 2.52 3.26
C MET A 105 10.09 1.04 3.42
N MET A 106 9.28 0.71 4.42
CA MET A 106 8.82 -0.67 4.61
C MET A 106 7.95 -1.15 3.46
N MET A 107 7.06 -0.30 2.93
CA MET A 107 6.18 -0.64 1.81
C MET A 107 6.95 -0.86 0.50
N PHE A 108 7.96 -0.03 0.19
CA PHE A 108 8.83 -0.25 -0.96
C PHE A 108 9.74 -1.47 -0.74
N GLY A 109 10.26 -1.65 0.47
CA GLY A 109 11.09 -2.80 0.83
C GLY A 109 10.35 -4.13 0.68
N SER A 110 9.08 -4.21 1.10
CA SER A 110 8.25 -5.38 0.89
C SER A 110 7.94 -5.61 -0.59
N LEU A 111 7.65 -4.58 -1.37
CA LEU A 111 7.41 -4.75 -2.81
C LEU A 111 8.66 -5.29 -3.53
N ILE A 112 9.83 -4.70 -3.30
CA ILE A 112 11.10 -5.15 -3.89
C ILE A 112 11.44 -6.58 -3.43
N GLY A 113 11.25 -6.87 -2.13
CA GLY A 113 11.43 -8.21 -1.57
C GLY A 113 10.52 -9.25 -2.23
N SER A 114 9.26 -8.91 -2.48
CA SER A 114 8.31 -9.81 -3.15
C SER A 114 8.70 -10.10 -4.61
N ILE A 115 9.24 -9.12 -5.32
CA ILE A 115 9.80 -9.30 -6.67
C ILE A 115 11.00 -10.25 -6.62
N TRP A 116 11.88 -10.08 -5.63
CA TRP A 116 13.02 -10.98 -5.46
C TRP A 116 12.58 -12.42 -5.12
N ILE A 117 11.57 -12.60 -4.27
CA ILE A 117 11.01 -13.93 -3.95
C ILE A 117 10.45 -14.59 -5.22
N LEU A 118 9.69 -13.85 -6.04
CA LEU A 118 9.15 -14.35 -7.30
C LEU A 118 10.27 -14.84 -8.23
N PHE A 119 11.25 -13.98 -8.54
CA PHE A 119 12.28 -14.31 -9.52
C PHE A 119 13.36 -15.24 -8.95
N GLY A 120 13.94 -14.90 -7.80
CA GLY A 120 15.03 -15.65 -7.18
C GLY A 120 14.58 -16.94 -6.50
N GLY A 121 13.40 -16.96 -5.89
CA GLY A 121 12.87 -18.13 -5.18
C GLY A 121 12.17 -19.15 -6.09
N TYR A 122 11.53 -18.69 -7.17
CA TYR A 122 10.65 -19.55 -7.97
C TYR A 122 11.02 -19.61 -9.46
N VAL A 123 11.24 -18.47 -10.13
CA VAL A 123 11.52 -18.44 -11.58
C VAL A 123 12.90 -19.02 -11.92
N VAL A 124 13.96 -18.57 -11.24
CA VAL A 124 15.34 -19.04 -11.51
C VAL A 124 15.51 -20.52 -11.17
N PRO A 125 15.00 -21.04 -10.04
CA PRO A 125 15.10 -22.46 -9.70
C PRO A 125 14.14 -23.36 -10.50
N LYS A 126 13.31 -22.79 -11.40
CA LYS A 126 12.28 -23.50 -12.18
C LYS A 126 11.30 -24.30 -11.31
N LYS A 127 10.96 -23.77 -10.14
CA LYS A 127 9.91 -24.32 -9.26
C LYS A 127 8.54 -23.85 -9.73
N GLU A 128 7.47 -24.39 -9.13
CA GLU A 128 6.13 -23.87 -9.37
C GLU A 128 6.04 -22.38 -9.01
N VAL A 129 5.67 -21.55 -9.99
CA VAL A 129 5.74 -20.08 -9.89
C VAL A 129 4.49 -19.49 -9.21
N ALA A 130 3.42 -20.27 -9.09
CA ALA A 130 2.16 -19.87 -8.46
C ALA A 130 2.30 -19.25 -7.06
N PRO A 131 3.00 -19.87 -6.08
CA PRO A 131 3.21 -19.27 -4.76
C PRO A 131 4.02 -17.96 -4.82
N GLY A 132 5.03 -17.89 -5.71
CA GLY A 132 5.79 -16.65 -5.92
C GLY A 132 4.93 -15.51 -6.47
N MET A 133 4.03 -15.83 -7.40
CA MET A 133 3.07 -14.85 -7.94
C MET A 133 2.09 -14.38 -6.88
N ALA A 134 1.60 -15.28 -6.02
CA ALA A 134 0.68 -14.92 -4.94
C ALA A 134 1.32 -13.89 -3.98
N VAL A 135 2.57 -14.12 -3.55
CA VAL A 135 3.33 -13.20 -2.69
C VAL A 135 3.53 -11.85 -3.37
N PHE A 136 3.86 -11.83 -4.65
CA PHE A 136 4.02 -10.60 -5.42
C PHE A 136 2.70 -9.83 -5.55
N PHE A 137 1.62 -10.50 -5.97
CA PHE A 137 0.31 -9.87 -6.16
C PHE A 137 -0.27 -9.34 -4.85
N GLN A 138 -0.09 -10.04 -3.73
CA GLN A 138 -0.45 -9.50 -2.41
C GLN A 138 0.23 -8.15 -2.17
N ASN A 139 1.56 -8.09 -2.33
CA ASN A 139 2.32 -6.88 -2.06
C ASN A 139 1.96 -5.76 -3.05
N ALA A 140 1.71 -6.08 -4.32
CA ALA A 140 1.27 -5.13 -5.33
C ALA A 140 -0.11 -4.54 -4.99
N PHE A 141 -1.09 -5.36 -4.60
CA PHE A 141 -2.42 -4.85 -4.25
C PHE A 141 -2.41 -3.97 -3.00
N ILE A 142 -1.58 -4.30 -2.00
CA ILE A 142 -1.42 -3.46 -0.82
C ILE A 142 -0.66 -2.15 -1.16
N PHE A 143 0.22 -2.18 -2.15
CA PHE A 143 0.96 -1.01 -2.61
C PHE A 143 0.09 -0.02 -3.41
N PHE A 144 -0.83 -0.51 -4.25
CA PHE A 144 -1.61 0.32 -5.19
C PHE A 144 -2.89 0.96 -4.62
N ARG A 145 -3.26 0.62 -3.40
CA ARG A 145 -4.38 1.28 -2.70
C ARG A 145 -4.14 2.78 -2.48
#